data_AF-A0A3D1IEK1-F1
#
_entry.id   AF-A0A3D1IEK1-F1
#
_cell.length_a   1.000
_cell.length_b   1.000
_cell.length_c   1.000
_cell.angle_alpha   90.00
_cell.angle_beta   90.00
_cell.angle_gamma   90.00
#
_symmetry.space_group_name_H-M   'P 1'
#
loop_
_entity.id
_entity.type
_entity.pdbx_description
1 polymer ?
#
loop_
_entity_poly.entity_id
_entity_poly.type
_entity_poly.pdbx_seq_one_letter_code
_entity_poly.pdbx_strand_id
1 'polypeptide(L)'
;MDSRRWWLAGLLLLGGGVSAWVQKADVPLPTGKAITPTGRHVSVGSYPLNMVCTPDGRYAIVGNVGSRQYLSVFDTQTGEKLSQWEFPRPEGLYFGLAARRDGTLFVSKGAQDRIARFLVARDGLLGNLRRDIEDPAPEGWGMPHHVAGLALSEDGKILFAANNQATDGSGYKSSISAFDADTGVKRYEAEAPAFPLAIAAMGDRLYVAGERDGVVTVHRQADGSQVAALKVGDQPAYLLPDERGGRLFVANSGSDSVSVVDAKAAKVSATILVRPAEAHGIPGVTPLGLALSKDGERLFVALADMNAVAVVDLGRKAVEGYIPTGWYPTSLALSRDGRSLLVACAKGVRPRNPNGKPQGKLGQYILNIIEGTVSLVPIPKDLRSATAQVLRNNRIGVKLPEFHNPGIEHVIYVIKENRTYDQVFGDLKQGNGDPSLCFFPREVTPNQHALAERFGLLDNFYDCAEVSADGWNWSTAGMVSAYTSRNTVTNYGGRGRKYDFEGTTNGMPVELLGIRDVAAPSSGYIWDLCARHKVSYRNYGFFVMQADADDKRF
;
A
#
# COMPACT_ATOMS: atom_id res chain seq x y z
N MET A 1 -60.29 25.28 7.15
CA MET A 1 -59.52 24.66 8.25
C MET A 1 -58.44 23.82 7.59
N ASP A 2 -57.49 24.43 6.90
CA ASP A 2 -56.36 25.29 7.32
C ASP A 2 -55.09 24.45 7.47
N SER A 3 -54.33 24.46 6.38
CA SER A 3 -53.03 23.85 6.15
C SER A 3 -51.94 24.79 6.65
N ARG A 4 -51.06 24.34 7.55
CA ARG A 4 -49.91 25.15 7.99
C ARG A 4 -48.59 24.50 7.62
N ARG A 5 -48.06 25.03 6.52
CA ARG A 5 -46.64 25.09 6.16
C ARG A 5 -45.87 25.80 7.29
N TRP A 6 -44.71 25.26 7.67
CA TRP A 6 -43.70 26.01 8.41
C TRP A 6 -42.53 26.31 7.48
N TRP A 7 -42.25 27.60 7.33
CA TRP A 7 -41.08 28.16 6.67
C TRP A 7 -39.95 28.27 7.70
N LEU A 8 -38.74 27.80 7.38
CA LEU A 8 -37.53 28.19 8.10
C LEU A 8 -36.84 29.29 7.30
N ALA A 9 -36.78 30.48 7.90
CA ALA A 9 -36.06 31.64 7.38
C ALA A 9 -34.54 31.41 7.50
N GLY A 10 -33.83 31.62 6.39
CA GLY A 10 -32.37 31.64 6.36
C GLY A 10 -31.84 32.94 6.95
N LEU A 11 -30.89 32.83 7.87
CA LEU A 11 -30.00 33.93 8.23
C LEU A 11 -28.76 33.85 7.33
N LEU A 12 -28.63 34.82 6.42
CA LEU A 12 -27.39 35.12 5.72
C LEU A 12 -26.52 36.00 6.64
N LEU A 13 -25.40 35.45 7.09
CA LEU A 13 -24.29 36.25 7.65
C LEU A 13 -23.17 36.28 6.62
N LEU A 14 -23.03 37.43 5.95
CA LEU A 14 -21.84 37.80 5.20
C LEU A 14 -20.81 38.34 6.20
N GLY A 15 -19.66 37.67 6.33
CA GLY A 15 -18.55 38.08 7.19
C GLY A 15 -17.24 37.42 6.76
N GLY A 16 -16.20 38.23 6.54
CA GLY A 16 -14.96 37.88 5.84
C GLY A 16 -14.13 36.71 6.39
N GLY A 17 -13.54 35.97 5.47
CA GLY A 17 -12.13 35.57 5.49
C GLY A 17 -11.57 34.87 6.72
N VAL A 18 -12.03 33.65 7.01
CA VAL A 18 -11.22 32.61 7.65
C VAL A 18 -11.48 31.32 6.87
N SER A 19 -10.46 30.72 6.26
CA SER A 19 -10.60 29.40 5.62
C SER A 19 -10.75 28.35 6.74
N ALA A 20 -11.95 28.25 7.27
CA ALA A 20 -12.31 27.23 8.24
C ALA A 20 -12.22 25.87 7.55
N TRP A 21 -11.25 25.07 7.97
CA TRP A 21 -11.34 23.63 7.87
C TRP A 21 -12.62 23.24 8.63
N VAL A 22 -13.75 23.12 7.92
CA VAL A 22 -14.96 22.57 8.51
C VAL A 22 -14.58 21.17 8.99
N GLN A 23 -14.63 20.94 10.30
CA GLN A 23 -14.52 19.60 10.87
C GLN A 23 -15.65 18.76 10.26
N LYS A 24 -15.31 17.97 9.24
CA LYS A 24 -16.20 16.90 8.77
C LYS A 24 -16.29 15.86 9.87
N ALA A 25 -17.47 15.26 10.04
CA ALA A 25 -17.66 14.15 10.95
C ALA A 25 -16.67 13.02 10.63
N ASP A 26 -16.10 12.44 11.68
CA ASP A 26 -15.20 11.30 11.61
C ASP A 26 -15.92 10.13 10.93
N VAL A 27 -15.32 9.55 9.88
CA VAL A 27 -15.82 8.33 9.24
C VAL A 27 -15.15 7.14 9.93
N PRO A 28 -15.88 6.32 10.71
CA PRO A 28 -15.28 5.18 11.39
C PRO A 28 -14.86 4.12 10.38
N LEU A 29 -13.74 3.46 10.67
CA LEU A 29 -13.23 2.34 9.91
C LEU A 29 -13.37 1.02 10.69
N PRO A 30 -13.45 -0.13 10.00
CA PRO A 30 -13.41 -1.46 10.62
C PRO A 30 -12.14 -1.75 11.43
N THR A 31 -11.12 -0.89 11.33
CA THR A 31 -9.86 -0.95 12.09
C THR A 31 -9.94 -0.24 13.45
N GLY A 32 -11.11 0.28 13.82
CA GLY A 32 -11.30 1.09 15.03
C GLY A 32 -10.77 2.53 14.90
N LYS A 33 -10.00 2.83 13.84
CA LYS A 33 -9.58 4.18 13.46
C LYS A 33 -10.73 4.93 12.79
N ALA A 34 -10.52 6.22 12.54
CA ALA A 34 -11.40 7.02 11.70
C ALA A 34 -10.61 7.73 10.58
N ILE A 35 -11.33 8.27 9.59
CA ILE A 35 -10.76 9.18 8.58
C ILE A 35 -11.57 10.47 8.52
N THR A 36 -10.89 11.56 8.20
CA THR A 36 -11.49 12.88 7.97
C THR A 36 -11.03 13.43 6.62
N PRO A 37 -11.44 12.80 5.50
CA PRO A 37 -10.96 13.13 4.17
C PRO A 37 -11.37 14.55 3.76
N THR A 38 -10.40 15.33 3.31
CA THR A 38 -10.59 16.73 2.91
C THR A 38 -10.38 16.92 1.40
N GLY A 39 -10.92 18.01 0.86
CA GLY A 39 -10.82 18.31 -0.56
C GLY A 39 -11.83 17.58 -1.44
N ARG A 40 -11.53 17.50 -2.75
CA ARG A 40 -12.39 16.86 -3.76
C ARG A 40 -11.94 15.44 -4.01
N HIS A 41 -12.86 14.48 -3.96
CA HIS A 41 -12.58 13.05 -4.10
C HIS A 41 -13.21 12.49 -5.38
N VAL A 42 -12.41 11.83 -6.20
CA VAL A 42 -12.86 11.23 -7.46
C VAL A 42 -12.57 9.74 -7.44
N SER A 43 -13.59 8.91 -7.71
CA SER A 43 -13.42 7.46 -7.81
C SER A 43 -12.61 7.07 -9.06
N VAL A 44 -11.69 6.12 -8.87
CA VAL A 44 -10.77 5.64 -9.91
C VAL A 44 -10.79 4.12 -10.10
N GLY A 45 -11.71 3.42 -9.43
CA GLY A 45 -11.74 1.97 -9.40
C GLY A 45 -11.02 1.40 -8.18
N SER A 46 -10.82 0.08 -8.18
CA SER A 46 -10.34 -0.66 -7.01
C SER A 46 -8.82 -0.53 -6.84
N TYR A 47 -8.38 -0.12 -5.64
CA TYR A 47 -6.96 -0.15 -5.22
C TYR A 47 -5.97 0.63 -6.13
N PRO A 48 -6.12 1.96 -6.29
CA PRO A 48 -5.08 2.81 -6.91
C PRO A 48 -3.76 2.64 -6.16
N LEU A 49 -2.72 2.28 -6.92
CA LEU A 49 -1.47 1.80 -6.36
C LEU A 49 -0.33 2.79 -6.59
N ASN A 50 -0.24 3.36 -7.79
CA ASN A 50 0.84 4.26 -8.16
C ASN A 50 0.31 5.43 -9.00
N MET A 51 1.04 6.55 -8.93
CA MET A 51 0.80 7.78 -9.66
C MET A 51 2.13 8.32 -10.18
N VAL A 52 2.14 8.79 -11.44
CA VAL A 52 3.26 9.54 -12.01
C VAL A 52 2.75 10.79 -12.71
N CYS A 53 3.54 11.85 -12.72
CA CYS A 53 3.21 13.06 -13.47
C CYS A 53 3.78 13.00 -14.89
N THR A 54 3.11 13.67 -15.84
CA THR A 54 3.77 14.07 -17.09
C THR A 54 4.97 14.97 -16.75
N PRO A 55 6.04 14.98 -17.56
CA PRO A 55 7.25 15.77 -17.24
C PRO A 55 7.03 17.28 -17.10
N ASP A 56 5.97 17.83 -17.71
CA ASP A 56 5.56 19.23 -17.56
C ASP A 56 4.74 19.50 -16.28
N GLY A 57 4.45 18.45 -15.51
CA GLY A 57 3.66 18.47 -14.28
C GLY A 57 2.17 18.73 -14.49
N ARG A 58 1.67 18.79 -15.73
CA ARG A 58 0.28 19.15 -16.01
C ARG A 58 -0.70 18.04 -15.65
N TYR A 59 -0.34 16.79 -15.91
CA TYR A 59 -1.21 15.66 -15.67
C TYR A 59 -0.60 14.67 -14.69
N ALA A 60 -1.44 14.09 -13.85
CA ALA A 60 -1.12 12.93 -13.04
C ALA A 60 -1.84 11.71 -13.61
N ILE A 61 -1.08 10.64 -13.84
CA ILE A 61 -1.59 9.36 -14.33
C ILE A 61 -1.64 8.39 -13.16
N VAL A 62 -2.78 7.74 -12.96
CA VAL A 62 -3.01 6.80 -11.86
C VAL A 62 -3.38 5.42 -12.41
N GLY A 63 -2.65 4.40 -11.95
CA GLY A 63 -2.94 2.99 -12.21
C GLY A 63 -3.44 2.30 -10.94
N ASN A 64 -4.32 1.32 -11.09
CA ASN A 64 -4.90 0.57 -9.98
C ASN A 64 -4.98 -0.94 -10.27
N VAL A 65 -4.97 -1.75 -9.21
CA VAL A 65 -4.68 -3.20 -9.32
C VAL A 65 -5.75 -4.11 -8.72
N GLY A 66 -6.88 -3.56 -8.28
CA GLY A 66 -7.96 -4.35 -7.65
C GLY A 66 -8.88 -5.07 -8.66
N SER A 67 -10.15 -5.27 -8.28
CA SER A 67 -11.11 -5.97 -9.14
C SER A 67 -11.52 -5.17 -10.37
N ARG A 68 -11.72 -3.84 -10.25
CA ARG A 68 -11.94 -2.96 -11.40
C ARG A 68 -10.70 -2.12 -11.67
N GLN A 69 -10.04 -2.35 -12.80
CA GLN A 69 -8.76 -1.73 -13.13
C GLN A 69 -8.89 -0.75 -14.30
N TYR A 70 -8.24 0.38 -14.12
CA TYR A 70 -8.28 1.54 -14.96
C TYR A 70 -6.94 2.29 -14.93
N LEU A 71 -6.61 2.89 -16.06
CA LEU A 71 -5.62 3.95 -16.14
C LEU A 71 -6.37 5.28 -16.20
N SER A 72 -6.10 6.20 -15.29
CA SER A 72 -6.85 7.46 -15.18
C SER A 72 -5.91 8.66 -15.28
N VAL A 73 -6.32 9.70 -16.02
CA VAL A 73 -5.57 10.95 -16.14
C VAL A 73 -6.28 12.05 -15.37
N PHE A 74 -5.53 12.79 -14.57
CA PHE A 74 -5.98 13.91 -13.77
C PHE A 74 -5.23 15.19 -14.13
N ASP A 75 -5.94 16.31 -14.23
CA ASP A 75 -5.30 17.63 -14.17
C ASP A 75 -4.76 17.89 -12.75
N THR A 76 -3.47 18.18 -12.63
CA THR A 76 -2.81 18.31 -11.32
C THR A 76 -3.19 19.57 -10.57
N GLN A 77 -3.74 20.57 -11.25
CA GLN A 77 -4.11 21.85 -10.63
C GLN A 77 -5.55 21.82 -10.09
N THR A 78 -6.46 21.24 -10.86
CA THR A 78 -7.90 21.19 -10.54
C THR A 78 -8.33 19.86 -9.91
N GLY A 79 -7.50 18.82 -10.03
CA GLY A 79 -7.82 17.45 -9.61
C GLY A 79 -8.92 16.82 -10.45
N GLU A 80 -9.14 17.28 -11.68
CA GLU A 80 -10.21 16.78 -12.58
C GLU A 80 -9.77 15.52 -13.29
N LYS A 81 -10.59 14.47 -13.24
CA LYS A 81 -10.36 13.26 -14.02
C LYS A 81 -10.78 13.52 -15.46
N LEU A 82 -9.80 13.69 -16.34
CA LEU A 82 -10.00 14.07 -17.74
C LEU A 82 -10.34 12.86 -18.62
N SER A 83 -9.68 11.73 -18.35
CA SER A 83 -9.92 10.49 -19.08
C SER A 83 -9.64 9.26 -18.23
N GLN A 84 -10.19 8.13 -18.67
CA GLN A 84 -10.01 6.85 -18.02
C GLN A 84 -10.08 5.73 -19.06
N TRP A 85 -9.20 4.74 -18.94
CA TRP A 85 -9.15 3.56 -19.80
C TRP A 85 -9.31 2.30 -18.95
N GLU A 86 -10.19 1.38 -19.34
CA GLU A 86 -10.48 0.15 -18.59
C GLU A 86 -9.58 -1.02 -19.02
N PHE A 87 -9.16 -1.83 -18.05
CA PHE A 87 -8.45 -3.10 -18.25
C PHE A 87 -9.34 -4.25 -17.76
N PRO A 88 -10.13 -4.88 -18.65
CA PRO A 88 -11.00 -5.98 -18.28
C PRO A 88 -10.19 -7.25 -18.05
N ARG A 89 -10.72 -8.15 -17.20
CA ARG A 89 -10.15 -9.49 -17.04
C ARG A 89 -10.11 -10.22 -18.41
N PRO A 90 -9.08 -11.06 -18.67
CA PRO A 90 -7.99 -11.44 -17.75
C PRO A 90 -6.84 -10.42 -17.70
N GLU A 91 -6.85 -9.38 -18.53
CA GLU A 91 -5.81 -8.34 -18.49
C GLU A 91 -5.84 -7.56 -17.17
N GLY A 92 -4.69 -7.04 -16.79
CA GLY A 92 -4.59 -6.16 -15.64
C GLY A 92 -3.32 -5.33 -15.61
N LEU A 93 -3.31 -4.39 -14.68
CA LEU A 93 -2.22 -3.51 -14.34
C LEU A 93 -1.51 -4.03 -13.09
N TYR A 94 -0.27 -3.56 -12.91
CA TYR A 94 0.44 -3.68 -11.65
C TYR A 94 1.01 -2.32 -11.19
N PHE A 95 2.27 -2.23 -10.77
CA PHE A 95 2.82 -1.04 -10.11
C PHE A 95 3.35 0.04 -11.07
N GLY A 96 3.98 -0.34 -12.18
CA GLY A 96 4.80 0.58 -12.97
C GLY A 96 4.04 1.50 -13.91
N LEU A 97 4.46 2.76 -13.90
CA LEU A 97 4.08 3.80 -14.84
C LEU A 97 5.32 4.62 -15.18
N ALA A 98 5.53 4.98 -16.45
CA ALA A 98 6.59 5.91 -16.84
C ALA A 98 6.11 6.82 -17.96
N ALA A 99 6.17 8.14 -17.74
CA ALA A 99 5.71 9.15 -18.69
C ALA A 99 6.89 9.85 -19.37
N ARG A 100 6.87 9.87 -20.70
CA ARG A 100 7.87 10.54 -21.55
C ARG A 100 7.41 11.95 -21.91
N ARG A 101 8.35 12.82 -22.27
CA ARG A 101 8.10 14.25 -22.57
C ARG A 101 7.19 14.47 -23.79
N ASP A 102 7.15 13.52 -24.71
CA ASP A 102 6.29 13.57 -25.91
C ASP A 102 4.84 13.16 -25.64
N GLY A 103 4.50 12.79 -24.40
CA GLY A 103 3.19 12.29 -23.99
C GLY A 103 3.06 10.77 -24.02
N THR A 104 4.06 10.04 -24.51
CA THR A 104 4.08 8.58 -24.45
C THR A 104 4.11 8.12 -23.00
N LEU A 105 3.28 7.13 -22.69
CA LEU A 105 3.13 6.55 -21.37
C LEU A 105 3.30 5.04 -21.45
N PHE A 106 4.22 4.52 -20.64
CA PHE A 106 4.44 3.09 -20.47
C PHE A 106 3.73 2.63 -19.19
N VAL A 107 3.03 1.51 -19.28
CA VAL A 107 2.17 0.99 -18.21
C VAL A 107 2.42 -0.49 -18.03
N SER A 108 2.81 -0.89 -16.82
CA SER A 108 3.03 -2.30 -16.50
C SER A 108 1.71 -3.08 -16.52
N LYS A 109 1.73 -4.25 -17.17
CA LYS A 109 0.65 -5.24 -17.13
C LYS A 109 0.95 -6.44 -16.23
N GLY A 110 1.85 -6.28 -15.26
CA GLY A 110 2.15 -7.27 -14.24
C GLY A 110 2.34 -8.68 -14.79
N ALA A 111 1.47 -9.59 -14.38
CA ALA A 111 1.48 -11.01 -14.74
C ALA A 111 1.27 -11.34 -16.22
N GLN A 112 0.93 -10.37 -17.07
CA GLN A 112 0.96 -10.59 -18.51
C GLN A 112 2.37 -10.47 -19.10
N ASP A 113 3.38 -10.11 -18.29
CA ASP A 113 4.75 -9.94 -18.74
C ASP A 113 4.86 -8.97 -19.91
N ARG A 114 4.12 -7.88 -19.80
CA ARG A 114 3.94 -6.88 -20.85
C ARG A 114 3.95 -5.47 -20.30
N ILE A 115 4.34 -4.55 -21.15
CA ILE A 115 4.25 -3.11 -20.92
C ILE A 115 3.39 -2.50 -22.01
N ALA A 116 2.21 -2.01 -21.63
CA ALA A 116 1.34 -1.29 -22.56
C ALA A 116 1.88 0.11 -22.85
N ARG A 117 1.57 0.59 -24.06
CA ARG A 117 1.92 1.93 -24.53
C ARG A 117 0.66 2.76 -24.79
N PHE A 118 0.63 3.93 -24.19
CA PHE A 118 -0.42 4.92 -24.33
C PHE A 118 0.19 6.26 -24.76
N LEU A 119 -0.67 7.14 -25.24
CA LEU A 119 -0.41 8.56 -25.43
C LEU A 119 -1.34 9.34 -24.50
N VAL A 120 -0.78 10.23 -23.69
CA VAL A 120 -1.53 11.29 -23.01
C VAL A 120 -1.50 12.51 -23.93
N ALA A 121 -2.61 12.76 -24.61
CA ALA A 121 -2.73 13.89 -25.52
C ALA A 121 -2.65 15.23 -24.77
N ARG A 122 -2.48 16.32 -25.52
CA ARG A 122 -2.34 17.68 -24.93
C ARG A 122 -3.55 18.13 -24.12
N ASP A 123 -4.72 17.57 -24.39
CA ASP A 123 -5.99 17.79 -23.67
C ASP A 123 -6.22 16.82 -22.50
N GLY A 124 -5.27 15.90 -22.24
CA GLY A 124 -5.35 14.91 -21.18
C GLY A 124 -6.15 13.65 -21.52
N LEU A 125 -6.53 13.44 -22.79
CA LEU A 125 -7.16 12.21 -23.24
C LEU A 125 -6.14 11.09 -23.44
N LEU A 126 -6.49 9.87 -23.00
CA LEU A 126 -5.71 8.65 -23.23
C LEU A 126 -6.00 8.06 -24.61
N GLY A 127 -4.95 7.78 -25.38
CA GLY A 127 -4.99 6.96 -26.59
C GLY A 127 -4.12 5.73 -26.45
N ASN A 128 -4.63 4.54 -26.77
CA ASN A 128 -3.84 3.30 -26.76
C ASN A 128 -3.04 3.16 -28.08
N LEU A 129 -1.74 2.88 -28.00
CA LEU A 129 -0.83 2.76 -29.15
C LEU A 129 -0.75 1.34 -29.75
N ARG A 130 -1.53 0.39 -29.22
CA ARG A 130 -1.85 -0.96 -29.74
C ARG A 130 -0.67 -1.91 -30.00
N ARG A 131 0.47 -1.71 -29.35
CA ARG A 131 1.60 -2.64 -29.37
C ARG A 131 2.25 -2.67 -28.00
N ASP A 132 1.97 -3.69 -27.21
CA ASP A 132 2.66 -3.86 -25.94
C ASP A 132 4.13 -4.26 -26.19
N ILE A 133 5.00 -3.97 -25.24
CA ILE A 133 6.37 -4.51 -25.19
C ILE A 133 6.27 -5.81 -24.38
N GLU A 134 6.76 -6.90 -24.94
CA GLU A 134 6.80 -8.20 -24.26
C GLU A 134 8.09 -8.30 -23.42
N ASP A 135 7.95 -8.77 -22.18
CA ASP A 135 9.04 -9.08 -21.25
C ASP A 135 8.77 -10.43 -20.58
N PRO A 136 8.74 -11.54 -21.34
CA PRO A 136 8.36 -12.85 -20.81
C PRO A 136 9.42 -13.41 -19.87
N ALA A 137 8.97 -14.09 -18.80
CA ALA A 137 9.83 -14.91 -17.95
C ALA A 137 10.69 -15.90 -18.77
N PRO A 138 11.89 -16.26 -18.29
CA PRO A 138 12.68 -17.32 -18.89
C PRO A 138 11.90 -18.64 -18.94
N GLU A 139 12.16 -19.41 -19.99
CA GLU A 139 11.55 -20.73 -20.14
C GLU A 139 11.86 -21.61 -18.91
N GLY A 140 10.85 -22.35 -18.43
CA GLY A 140 10.98 -23.25 -17.28
C GLY A 140 10.74 -22.63 -15.91
N TRP A 141 10.59 -21.29 -15.79
CA TRP A 141 10.27 -20.65 -14.49
C TRP A 141 8.89 -21.02 -13.94
N GLY A 142 7.95 -21.41 -14.81
CA GLY A 142 6.58 -21.78 -14.43
C GLY A 142 5.76 -20.64 -13.81
N MET A 143 6.27 -19.40 -13.87
CA MET A 143 5.65 -18.18 -13.35
C MET A 143 6.07 -16.98 -14.21
N PRO A 144 5.21 -15.96 -14.37
CA PRO A 144 5.57 -14.74 -15.08
C PRO A 144 6.63 -13.93 -14.31
N HIS A 145 7.40 -13.09 -15.01
CA HIS A 145 8.29 -12.09 -14.42
C HIS A 145 7.53 -11.14 -13.51
N HIS A 146 6.27 -10.88 -13.86
CA HIS A 146 5.40 -9.94 -13.18
C HIS A 146 6.00 -8.53 -13.19
N VAL A 147 6.15 -7.98 -14.41
CA VAL A 147 6.72 -6.65 -14.65
C VAL A 147 6.13 -5.63 -13.67
N ALA A 148 6.96 -4.96 -12.89
CA ALA A 148 6.55 -4.07 -11.82
C ALA A 148 6.89 -2.62 -12.13
N GLY A 149 7.84 -2.02 -11.42
CA GLY A 149 8.26 -0.65 -11.63
C GLY A 149 8.80 -0.42 -13.02
N LEU A 150 8.54 0.79 -13.54
CA LEU A 150 9.06 1.27 -14.82
C LEU A 150 9.79 2.58 -14.60
N ALA A 151 10.92 2.78 -15.28
CA ALA A 151 11.66 4.02 -15.29
C ALA A 151 12.17 4.33 -16.71
N LEU A 152 12.31 5.62 -17.02
CA LEU A 152 12.94 6.07 -18.26
C LEU A 152 14.30 6.67 -17.94
N SER A 153 15.29 6.38 -18.79
CA SER A 153 16.52 7.20 -18.89
C SER A 153 16.18 8.68 -19.08
N GLU A 154 17.09 9.57 -18.69
CA GLU A 154 16.85 11.03 -18.71
C GLU A 154 16.47 11.56 -20.10
N ASP A 155 17.07 11.01 -21.16
CA ASP A 155 16.75 11.35 -22.55
C ASP A 155 15.49 10.63 -23.09
N GLY A 156 14.91 9.73 -22.29
CA GLY A 156 13.72 8.98 -22.61
C GLY A 156 13.88 7.95 -23.72
N LYS A 157 15.10 7.52 -24.07
CA LYS A 157 15.34 6.53 -25.13
C LYS A 157 15.40 5.10 -24.63
N ILE A 158 15.70 4.90 -23.35
CA ILE A 158 15.74 3.59 -22.71
C ILE A 158 14.63 3.53 -21.66
N LEU A 159 13.80 2.49 -21.75
CA LEU A 159 12.82 2.09 -20.75
C LEU A 159 13.40 0.93 -19.95
N PHE A 160 13.34 1.04 -18.63
CA PHE A 160 13.76 0.01 -17.69
C PHE A 160 12.54 -0.56 -16.96
N ALA A 161 12.56 -1.86 -16.73
CA ALA A 161 11.54 -2.59 -15.99
C ALA A 161 12.17 -3.38 -14.86
N ALA A 162 11.58 -3.33 -13.67
CA ALA A 162 11.87 -4.27 -12.59
C ALA A 162 10.88 -5.43 -12.66
N ASN A 163 11.37 -6.66 -12.70
CA ASN A 163 10.54 -7.86 -12.75
C ASN A 163 10.35 -8.36 -11.32
N ASN A 164 9.12 -8.48 -10.83
CA ASN A 164 8.91 -8.67 -9.38
C ASN A 164 9.09 -10.11 -8.90
N GLN A 165 8.97 -11.12 -9.75
CA GLN A 165 8.95 -12.50 -9.26
C GLN A 165 10.36 -13.05 -9.04
N ALA A 166 10.54 -13.75 -7.92
CA ALA A 166 11.73 -14.54 -7.59
C ALA A 166 11.28 -15.93 -7.14
N THR A 167 11.85 -16.97 -7.74
CA THR A 167 11.45 -18.38 -7.54
C THR A 167 12.65 -19.27 -7.23
N ASP A 168 12.40 -20.51 -6.82
CA ASP A 168 13.42 -21.55 -6.69
C ASP A 168 14.23 -21.76 -7.98
N GLY A 169 13.57 -21.75 -9.15
CA GLY A 169 14.21 -21.86 -10.46
C GLY A 169 15.20 -20.72 -10.78
N SER A 170 15.10 -19.60 -10.06
CA SER A 170 16.01 -18.44 -10.16
C SER A 170 17.07 -18.37 -9.06
N GLY A 171 17.07 -19.33 -8.11
CA GLY A 171 17.84 -19.21 -6.88
C GLY A 171 17.35 -18.07 -5.98
N TYR A 172 16.05 -17.75 -6.05
CA TYR A 172 15.42 -16.61 -5.39
C TYR A 172 16.08 -15.27 -5.68
N LYS A 173 16.38 -15.05 -6.95
CA LYS A 173 16.79 -13.76 -7.51
C LYS A 173 15.76 -13.29 -8.52
N SER A 174 15.81 -12.03 -8.89
CA SER A 174 14.94 -11.52 -9.95
C SER A 174 15.73 -10.82 -11.04
N SER A 175 15.08 -10.04 -11.90
CA SER A 175 15.75 -9.33 -12.98
C SER A 175 15.27 -7.90 -13.20
N ILE A 176 16.11 -7.14 -13.90
CA ILE A 176 15.76 -5.90 -14.58
C ILE A 176 15.91 -6.08 -16.09
N SER A 177 14.95 -5.57 -16.85
CA SER A 177 15.01 -5.53 -18.31
C SER A 177 15.19 -4.10 -18.79
N ALA A 178 15.98 -3.91 -19.85
CA ALA A 178 16.14 -2.63 -20.53
C ALA A 178 15.66 -2.75 -21.98
N PHE A 179 14.90 -1.76 -22.45
CA PHE A 179 14.31 -1.71 -23.78
C PHE A 179 14.64 -0.40 -24.47
N ASP A 180 14.81 -0.43 -25.78
CA ASP A 180 14.65 0.76 -26.59
C ASP A 180 13.19 1.25 -26.50
N ALA A 181 12.98 2.48 -26.03
CA ALA A 181 11.66 2.98 -25.69
C ALA A 181 10.75 3.19 -26.92
N ASP A 182 11.33 3.47 -28.08
CA ASP A 182 10.59 3.72 -29.32
C ASP A 182 10.18 2.40 -29.99
N THR A 183 11.13 1.48 -30.12
CA THR A 183 10.90 0.21 -30.82
C THR A 183 10.34 -0.89 -29.92
N GLY A 184 10.61 -0.83 -28.62
CA GLY A 184 10.29 -1.90 -27.66
C GLY A 184 11.27 -3.08 -27.70
N VAL A 185 12.39 -2.96 -28.40
CA VAL A 185 13.38 -4.05 -28.50
C VAL A 185 14.16 -4.16 -27.18
N LYS A 186 14.18 -5.36 -26.58
CA LYS A 186 14.99 -5.67 -25.39
C LYS A 186 16.48 -5.52 -25.73
N ARG A 187 17.18 -4.70 -24.95
CA ARG A 187 18.62 -4.42 -25.09
C ARG A 187 19.45 -5.39 -24.25
N TYR A 188 19.05 -5.56 -22.99
CA TYR A 188 19.66 -6.50 -22.07
C TYR A 188 18.67 -6.86 -20.95
N GLU A 189 19.01 -7.92 -20.24
CA GLU A 189 18.42 -8.29 -18.96
C GLU A 189 19.56 -8.55 -17.96
N ALA A 190 19.39 -8.12 -16.71
CA ALA A 190 20.39 -8.27 -15.67
C ALA A 190 19.76 -8.72 -14.35
N GLU A 191 20.54 -9.37 -13.50
CA GLU A 191 20.11 -9.83 -12.18
C GLU A 191 19.70 -8.66 -11.26
N ALA A 192 18.70 -8.88 -10.43
CA ALA A 192 18.15 -7.93 -9.47
C ALA A 192 17.87 -8.63 -8.11
N PRO A 193 17.71 -7.86 -7.01
CA PRO A 193 17.32 -8.44 -5.72
C PRO A 193 15.96 -9.14 -5.84
N ALA A 194 15.62 -9.99 -4.87
CA ALA A 194 14.34 -10.68 -4.89
C ALA A 194 13.18 -9.72 -4.62
N PHE A 195 12.06 -9.95 -5.31
CA PHE A 195 10.85 -9.14 -5.16
C PHE A 195 11.07 -7.64 -5.35
N PRO A 196 11.69 -7.19 -6.46
CA PRO A 196 11.87 -5.78 -6.68
C PRO A 196 10.55 -5.14 -7.09
N LEU A 197 10.21 -3.97 -6.52
CA LEU A 197 8.95 -3.29 -6.82
C LEU A 197 9.18 -1.99 -7.61
N ALA A 198 9.93 -1.06 -7.02
CA ALA A 198 10.18 0.25 -7.60
C ALA A 198 11.56 0.30 -8.26
N ILE A 199 11.64 1.02 -9.38
CA ILE A 199 12.87 1.30 -10.10
C ILE A 199 12.92 2.80 -10.43
N ALA A 200 14.09 3.41 -10.30
CA ALA A 200 14.34 4.80 -10.69
C ALA A 200 15.65 4.89 -11.47
N ALA A 201 15.63 5.65 -12.57
CA ALA A 201 16.83 6.02 -13.31
C ALA A 201 17.26 7.42 -12.87
N MET A 202 18.55 7.60 -12.61
CA MET A 202 19.11 8.87 -12.18
C MET A 202 20.59 8.96 -12.59
N GLY A 203 20.94 9.99 -13.36
CA GLY A 203 22.25 10.06 -14.02
C GLY A 203 22.53 8.81 -14.88
N ASP A 204 23.69 8.17 -14.68
CA ASP A 204 24.10 6.93 -15.35
C ASP A 204 23.67 5.64 -14.60
N ARG A 205 22.91 5.79 -13.51
CA ARG A 205 22.56 4.70 -12.58
C ARG A 205 21.07 4.36 -12.59
N LEU A 206 20.79 3.12 -12.23
CA LEU A 206 19.47 2.59 -11.90
C LEU A 206 19.46 2.19 -10.43
N TYR A 207 18.38 2.51 -9.75
CA TYR A 207 18.13 2.15 -8.36
C TYR A 207 16.93 1.23 -8.31
N VAL A 208 17.07 0.04 -7.73
CA VAL A 208 16.04 -1.00 -7.72
C VAL A 208 15.75 -1.38 -6.27
N ALA A 209 14.51 -1.20 -5.83
CA ALA A 209 14.09 -1.48 -4.46
C ALA A 209 13.67 -2.95 -4.30
N GLY A 210 14.48 -3.75 -3.59
CA GLY A 210 14.21 -5.14 -3.27
C GLY A 210 13.44 -5.28 -1.95
N GLU A 211 12.14 -5.56 -2.02
CA GLU A 211 11.25 -5.52 -0.84
C GLU A 211 11.65 -6.54 0.23
N ARG A 212 11.96 -7.78 -0.19
CA ARG A 212 12.30 -8.87 0.74
C ARG A 212 13.56 -8.55 1.53
N ASP A 213 14.62 -8.11 0.83
CA ASP A 213 15.96 -8.04 1.41
C ASP A 213 16.22 -6.71 2.13
N GLY A 214 15.32 -5.72 1.99
CA GLY A 214 15.47 -4.40 2.61
C GLY A 214 16.67 -3.65 2.04
N VAL A 215 16.84 -3.70 0.72
CA VAL A 215 17.97 -3.10 0.00
C VAL A 215 17.49 -2.29 -1.19
N VAL A 216 18.30 -1.30 -1.57
CA VAL A 216 18.26 -0.70 -2.90
C VAL A 216 19.54 -1.09 -3.63
N THR A 217 19.45 -1.89 -4.68
CA THR A 217 20.61 -2.19 -5.52
C THR A 217 20.80 -1.08 -6.55
N VAL A 218 22.06 -0.78 -6.86
CA VAL A 218 22.47 0.26 -7.80
C VAL A 218 23.13 -0.41 -8.98
N HIS A 219 22.66 -0.13 -10.19
CA HIS A 219 23.15 -0.73 -11.44
C HIS A 219 23.57 0.37 -12.42
N ARG A 220 24.47 0.06 -13.36
CA ARG A 220 24.73 0.94 -14.51
C ARG A 220 23.60 0.83 -15.53
N GLN A 221 23.16 1.94 -16.09
CA GLN A 221 22.16 1.96 -17.17
C GLN A 221 22.66 1.37 -18.49
N ALA A 222 23.97 1.33 -18.70
CA ALA A 222 24.56 0.89 -19.97
C ALA A 222 24.43 -0.63 -20.19
N ASP A 223 24.58 -1.42 -19.12
CA ASP A 223 24.70 -2.88 -19.19
C ASP A 223 23.99 -3.62 -18.04
N GLY A 224 23.35 -2.91 -17.11
CA GLY A 224 22.67 -3.51 -15.96
C GLY A 224 23.60 -4.05 -14.87
N SER A 225 24.92 -3.87 -14.99
CA SER A 225 25.88 -4.37 -14.00
C SER A 225 25.64 -3.72 -12.63
N GLN A 226 25.47 -4.54 -11.59
CA GLN A 226 25.33 -4.05 -10.22
C GLN A 226 26.65 -3.45 -9.73
N VAL A 227 26.61 -2.24 -9.21
CA VAL A 227 27.77 -1.51 -8.67
C VAL A 227 27.69 -1.29 -7.15
N ALA A 228 26.51 -1.35 -6.56
CA ALA A 228 26.33 -1.27 -5.11
C ALA A 228 25.03 -1.95 -4.66
N ALA A 229 24.96 -2.28 -3.37
CA ALA A 229 23.74 -2.68 -2.68
C ALA A 229 23.65 -1.86 -1.38
N LEU A 230 22.64 -1.00 -1.29
CA LEU A 230 22.47 -0.08 -0.18
C LEU A 230 21.49 -0.68 0.82
N LYS A 231 21.95 -0.96 2.04
CA LYS A 231 21.02 -1.35 3.11
C LYS A 231 20.16 -0.15 3.50
N VAL A 232 18.85 -0.32 3.39
CA VAL A 232 17.84 0.68 3.79
C VAL A 232 16.96 0.10 4.89
N GLY A 233 15.76 0.65 5.09
CA GLY A 233 14.77 0.05 5.98
C GLY A 233 14.09 -1.18 5.36
N ASP A 234 13.18 -1.79 6.11
CA ASP A 234 12.45 -2.98 5.65
C ASP A 234 11.38 -2.65 4.60
N GLN A 235 11.21 -3.55 3.63
CA GLN A 235 10.25 -3.45 2.52
C GLN A 235 10.26 -2.09 1.83
N PRO A 236 11.39 -1.70 1.19
CA PRO A 236 11.46 -0.49 0.37
C PRO A 236 10.48 -0.59 -0.80
N ALA A 237 9.45 0.25 -0.80
CA ALA A 237 8.29 0.13 -1.70
C ALA A 237 8.17 1.27 -2.72
N TYR A 238 8.85 2.39 -2.49
CA TYR A 238 8.78 3.55 -3.37
C TYR A 238 10.13 4.25 -3.50
N LEU A 239 10.43 4.75 -4.70
CA LEU A 239 11.63 5.51 -5.03
C LEU A 239 11.22 6.86 -5.62
N LEU A 240 11.73 7.96 -5.05
CA LEU A 240 11.53 9.30 -5.59
C LEU A 240 12.90 9.94 -5.88
N PRO A 241 13.33 10.04 -7.15
CA PRO A 241 14.54 10.75 -7.51
C PRO A 241 14.35 12.26 -7.40
N ASP A 242 15.34 12.93 -6.83
CA ASP A 242 15.51 14.39 -6.82
C ASP A 242 16.82 14.73 -7.54
N GLU A 243 16.72 14.79 -8.87
CA GLU A 243 17.85 15.07 -9.77
C GLU A 243 18.55 16.39 -9.43
N ARG A 244 17.77 17.42 -9.04
CA ARG A 244 18.31 18.74 -8.72
C ARG A 244 19.12 18.72 -7.43
N GLY A 245 18.65 17.98 -6.43
CA GLY A 245 19.34 17.81 -5.16
C GLY A 245 20.42 16.73 -5.15
N GLY A 246 20.51 15.89 -6.19
CA GLY A 246 21.41 14.74 -6.20
C GLY A 246 21.03 13.66 -5.17
N ARG A 247 19.73 13.55 -4.84
CA ARG A 247 19.21 12.67 -3.79
C ARG A 247 18.21 11.67 -4.35
N LEU A 248 18.08 10.54 -3.69
CA LEU A 248 17.00 9.59 -3.91
C LEU A 248 16.33 9.29 -2.57
N PHE A 249 15.00 9.44 -2.51
CA PHE A 249 14.22 9.10 -1.33
C PHE A 249 13.62 7.70 -1.48
N VAL A 250 13.72 6.90 -0.42
CA VAL A 250 13.25 5.51 -0.38
C VAL A 250 12.23 5.37 0.74
N ALA A 251 10.98 5.05 0.40
CA ALA A 251 9.95 4.76 1.40
C ALA A 251 10.07 3.31 1.87
N ASN A 252 10.40 3.11 3.14
CA ASN A 252 10.60 1.79 3.74
C ASN A 252 9.33 1.37 4.49
N SER A 253 8.40 0.75 3.78
CA SER A 253 7.05 0.49 4.26
C SER A 253 6.98 -0.39 5.52
N GLY A 254 7.93 -1.32 5.70
CA GLY A 254 7.98 -2.22 6.85
C GLY A 254 8.65 -1.63 8.10
N SER A 255 9.22 -0.43 8.03
CA SER A 255 10.03 0.17 9.10
C SER A 255 9.66 1.61 9.46
N ASP A 256 8.56 2.13 8.94
CA ASP A 256 8.05 3.48 9.23
C ASP A 256 9.07 4.60 8.99
N SER A 257 9.91 4.43 7.97
CA SER A 257 11.00 5.35 7.69
C SER A 257 11.13 5.71 6.22
N VAL A 258 11.80 6.83 5.96
CA VAL A 258 12.30 7.20 4.65
C VAL A 258 13.83 7.27 4.70
N SER A 259 14.51 6.51 3.84
CA SER A 259 15.95 6.65 3.63
C SER A 259 16.24 7.73 2.60
N VAL A 260 17.25 8.57 2.86
CA VAL A 260 17.77 9.57 1.93
C VAL A 260 19.11 9.08 1.40
N VAL A 261 19.18 8.73 0.13
CA VAL A 261 20.38 8.27 -0.56
C VAL A 261 21.06 9.44 -1.25
N ASP A 262 22.36 9.60 -1.02
CA ASP A 262 23.24 10.42 -1.87
C ASP A 262 23.54 9.60 -3.12
N ALA A 263 22.99 10.02 -4.25
CA ALA A 263 23.06 9.27 -5.50
C ALA A 263 24.47 9.26 -6.10
N LYS A 264 25.23 10.35 -5.92
CA LYS A 264 26.60 10.44 -6.42
C LYS A 264 27.50 9.47 -5.65
N ALA A 265 27.42 9.52 -4.33
CA ALA A 265 28.20 8.65 -3.46
C ALA A 265 27.67 7.20 -3.37
N ALA A 266 26.47 6.93 -3.89
CA ALA A 266 25.75 5.66 -3.70
C ALA A 266 25.78 5.20 -2.24
N LYS A 267 25.27 6.05 -1.34
CA LYS A 267 25.20 5.73 0.09
C LYS A 267 23.96 6.32 0.74
N VAL A 268 23.46 5.66 1.78
CA VAL A 268 22.43 6.23 2.64
C VAL A 268 23.05 7.34 3.48
N SER A 269 22.52 8.55 3.35
CA SER A 269 22.98 9.77 4.04
C SER A 269 22.13 10.12 5.27
N ALA A 270 20.89 9.62 5.33
CA ALA A 270 20.00 9.75 6.47
C ALA A 270 18.88 8.69 6.42
N THR A 271 18.30 8.39 7.58
CA THR A 271 17.05 7.64 7.72
C THR A 271 16.14 8.44 8.65
N ILE A 272 14.94 8.76 8.18
CA ILE A 272 13.99 9.62 8.87
C ILE A 272 12.79 8.77 9.29
N LEU A 273 12.53 8.69 10.60
CA LEU A 273 11.28 8.08 11.09
C LEU A 273 10.11 9.03 10.81
N VAL A 274 9.03 8.50 10.25
CA VAL A 274 7.87 9.32 9.83
C VAL A 274 6.64 9.14 10.73
N ARG A 275 6.70 8.23 11.70
CA ARG A 275 5.66 8.05 12.74
C ARG A 275 5.73 9.12 13.84
N PRO A 276 4.59 9.46 14.50
CA PRO A 276 4.55 10.42 15.60
C PRO A 276 5.43 10.00 16.76
N ALA A 277 6.03 10.98 17.44
CA ALA A 277 6.90 10.74 18.59
C ALA A 277 6.21 9.90 19.69
N GLU A 278 4.92 10.14 19.90
CA GLU A 278 4.07 9.44 20.86
C GLU A 278 3.85 7.96 20.52
N ALA A 279 4.14 7.56 19.28
CA ALA A 279 3.96 6.20 18.77
C ALA A 279 5.30 5.55 18.35
N HIS A 280 6.46 6.07 18.75
CA HIS A 280 7.76 5.49 18.37
C HIS A 280 7.97 4.05 18.84
N GLY A 281 7.22 3.57 19.83
CA GLY A 281 7.24 2.16 20.26
C GLY A 281 6.31 1.24 19.47
N ILE A 282 5.45 1.77 18.61
CA ILE A 282 4.38 1.02 17.93
C ILE A 282 4.56 1.18 16.42
N PRO A 283 5.15 0.19 15.72
CA PRO A 283 5.28 0.24 14.27
C PRO A 283 3.93 0.11 13.56
N GLY A 284 3.84 0.59 12.33
CA GLY A 284 2.67 0.41 11.45
C GLY A 284 2.04 1.71 10.95
N VAL A 285 2.85 2.68 10.50
CA VAL A 285 2.35 3.83 9.70
C VAL A 285 2.54 3.63 8.20
N THR A 286 3.40 2.69 7.80
CA THR A 286 3.49 2.15 6.42
C THR A 286 3.68 3.23 5.35
N PRO A 287 4.88 3.84 5.25
CA PRO A 287 5.17 4.85 4.24
C PRO A 287 5.21 4.25 2.83
N LEU A 288 4.54 4.91 1.88
CA LEU A 288 4.48 4.51 0.47
C LEU A 288 4.88 5.68 -0.45
N GLY A 289 3.97 6.17 -1.29
CA GLY A 289 4.27 7.21 -2.26
C GLY A 289 4.78 8.50 -1.64
N LEU A 290 5.68 9.13 -2.37
CA LEU A 290 6.41 10.32 -1.96
C LEU A 290 6.18 11.46 -2.97
N ALA A 291 6.15 12.70 -2.49
CA ALA A 291 6.21 13.89 -3.35
C ALA A 291 7.13 14.94 -2.71
N LEU A 292 7.88 15.67 -3.52
CA LEU A 292 8.78 16.74 -3.06
C LEU A 292 8.15 18.11 -3.30
N SER A 293 8.34 19.05 -2.38
CA SER A 293 8.03 20.46 -2.63
C SER A 293 8.91 21.02 -3.75
N LYS A 294 8.45 22.08 -4.42
CA LYS A 294 9.15 22.67 -5.57
C LYS A 294 10.54 23.21 -5.25
N ASP A 295 10.74 23.67 -4.03
CA ASP A 295 12.01 24.15 -3.49
C ASP A 295 12.95 23.01 -3.05
N GLY A 296 12.44 21.78 -2.96
CA GLY A 296 13.23 20.62 -2.50
C GLY A 296 13.45 20.56 -0.99
N GLU A 297 12.77 21.41 -0.21
CA GLU A 297 12.96 21.53 1.25
C GLU A 297 12.03 20.63 2.07
N ARG A 298 10.85 20.28 1.53
CA ARG A 298 9.87 19.42 2.19
C ARG A 298 9.54 18.17 1.40
N LEU A 299 9.48 17.05 2.10
CA LEU A 299 9.02 15.77 1.57
C LEU A 299 7.63 15.44 2.13
N PHE A 300 6.69 15.13 1.24
CA PHE A 300 5.37 14.61 1.57
C PHE A 300 5.39 13.09 1.47
N VAL A 301 4.91 12.41 2.51
CA VAL A 301 4.97 10.94 2.62
C VAL A 301 3.57 10.39 2.87
N ALA A 302 3.04 9.57 1.97
CA ALA A 302 1.78 8.86 2.20
C ALA A 302 1.99 7.78 3.27
N LEU A 303 1.19 7.81 4.33
CA LEU A 303 1.20 6.85 5.43
C LEU A 303 -0.07 6.00 5.37
N ALA A 304 0.03 4.81 4.81
CA ALA A 304 -1.12 3.99 4.44
C ALA A 304 -1.99 3.65 5.66
N ASP A 305 -1.40 3.07 6.70
CA ASP A 305 -2.13 2.62 7.88
C ASP A 305 -2.49 3.76 8.85
N MET A 306 -1.81 4.90 8.75
CA MET A 306 -2.11 6.10 9.53
C MET A 306 -3.15 7.01 8.85
N ASN A 307 -3.54 6.71 7.59
CA ASN A 307 -4.50 7.48 6.81
C ASN A 307 -4.17 8.99 6.76
N ALA A 308 -2.90 9.28 6.51
CA ALA A 308 -2.38 10.64 6.52
C ALA A 308 -1.25 10.84 5.51
N VAL A 309 -0.91 12.10 5.26
CA VAL A 309 0.36 12.50 4.67
C VAL A 309 1.23 13.13 5.75
N ALA A 310 2.43 12.61 5.98
CA ALA A 310 3.43 13.31 6.77
C ALA A 310 4.11 14.41 5.94
N VAL A 311 4.37 15.55 6.57
CA VAL A 311 5.18 16.63 6.01
C VAL A 311 6.52 16.61 6.74
N VAL A 312 7.60 16.35 6.01
CA VAL A 312 8.96 16.22 6.55
C VAL A 312 9.79 17.42 6.10
N ASP A 313 10.40 18.11 7.06
CA ASP A 313 11.46 19.09 6.81
C ASP A 313 12.77 18.34 6.54
N LEU A 314 13.34 18.52 5.35
CA LEU A 314 14.56 17.82 4.92
C LEU A 314 15.84 18.42 5.49
N GLY A 315 15.83 19.71 5.88
CA GLY A 315 16.95 20.36 6.54
C GLY A 315 17.10 19.86 7.98
N ARG A 316 15.99 19.79 8.71
CA ARG A 316 15.89 19.24 10.07
C ARG A 316 15.85 17.72 10.11
N LYS A 317 15.53 17.07 8.99
CA LYS A 317 15.34 15.62 8.87
C LYS A 317 14.29 15.09 9.85
N ALA A 318 13.18 15.81 9.97
CA ALA A 318 12.15 15.53 10.96
C ALA A 318 10.74 15.86 10.43
N VAL A 319 9.73 15.19 10.98
CA VAL A 319 8.32 15.47 10.66
C VAL A 319 7.90 16.81 11.26
N GLU A 320 7.33 17.69 10.45
CA GLU A 320 6.70 18.96 10.86
C GLU A 320 5.26 18.75 11.33
N GLY A 321 4.56 17.76 10.76
CA GLY A 321 3.18 17.43 11.09
C GLY A 321 2.52 16.53 10.06
N TYR A 322 1.20 16.37 10.17
CA TYR A 322 0.41 15.45 9.36
C TYR A 322 -0.84 16.12 8.76
N ILE A 323 -1.23 15.66 7.57
CA ILE A 323 -2.43 16.08 6.84
C ILE A 323 -3.38 14.87 6.73
N PRO A 324 -4.67 14.97 7.13
CA PRO A 324 -5.60 13.86 7.05
C PRO A 324 -5.98 13.51 5.59
N THR A 325 -6.14 12.22 5.30
CA THR A 325 -6.52 11.72 3.98
C THR A 325 -7.76 10.82 4.03
N GLY A 326 -8.07 10.19 2.89
CA GLY A 326 -8.92 9.00 2.85
C GLY A 326 -8.19 7.77 3.41
N TRP A 327 -8.84 6.62 3.27
CA TRP A 327 -8.37 5.33 3.75
C TRP A 327 -7.27 4.76 2.84
N TYR A 328 -6.12 4.48 3.45
CA TYR A 328 -4.98 3.78 2.85
C TYR A 328 -4.35 4.56 1.69
N PRO A 329 -3.78 5.76 1.94
CA PRO A 329 -3.10 6.53 0.91
C PRO A 329 -1.87 5.78 0.37
N THR A 330 -1.75 5.68 -0.95
CA THR A 330 -0.71 4.88 -1.64
C THR A 330 0.26 5.73 -2.45
N SER A 331 -0.21 6.82 -3.06
CA SER A 331 0.60 7.64 -3.96
C SER A 331 0.22 9.11 -3.92
N LEU A 332 1.22 9.98 -4.19
CA LEU A 332 1.12 11.43 -4.09
C LEU A 332 1.63 12.10 -5.37
N ALA A 333 1.00 13.21 -5.75
CA ALA A 333 1.57 14.16 -6.71
C ALA A 333 1.36 15.60 -6.24
N LEU A 334 2.35 16.46 -6.46
CA LEU A 334 2.23 17.88 -6.15
C LEU A 334 1.50 18.61 -7.29
N SER A 335 0.53 19.45 -6.93
CA SER A 335 -0.10 20.37 -7.88
C SER A 335 0.90 21.35 -8.50
N ARG A 336 0.58 21.84 -9.70
CA ARG A 336 1.47 22.75 -10.45
C ARG A 336 1.79 24.05 -9.74
N ASP A 337 0.95 24.55 -8.85
CA ASP A 337 1.24 25.74 -8.03
C ASP A 337 2.02 25.40 -6.75
N GLY A 338 2.06 24.13 -6.34
CA GLY A 338 2.72 23.65 -5.13
C GLY A 338 1.89 23.80 -3.86
N ARG A 339 0.58 24.07 -3.97
CA ARG A 339 -0.30 24.38 -2.83
C ARG A 339 -1.21 23.24 -2.42
N SER A 340 -1.33 22.22 -3.26
CA SER A 340 -2.16 21.03 -3.02
C SER A 340 -1.44 19.74 -3.43
N LEU A 341 -1.88 18.62 -2.86
CA LEU A 341 -1.48 17.27 -3.23
C LEU A 341 -2.66 16.55 -3.90
N LEU A 342 -2.40 15.81 -4.96
CA LEU A 342 -3.25 14.70 -5.35
C LEU A 342 -2.85 13.48 -4.52
N VAL A 343 -3.81 12.87 -3.85
CA VAL A 343 -3.61 11.72 -2.95
C VAL A 343 -4.46 10.55 -3.43
N ALA A 344 -3.81 9.51 -3.95
CA ALA A 344 -4.47 8.24 -4.23
C ALA A 344 -4.69 7.47 -2.91
N CYS A 345 -5.93 7.05 -2.66
CA CYS A 345 -6.33 6.27 -1.48
C CYS A 345 -6.89 4.93 -1.95
N ALA A 346 -6.23 3.82 -1.62
CA ALA A 346 -6.57 2.48 -2.13
C ALA A 346 -7.99 2.03 -1.75
N LYS A 347 -8.41 2.39 -0.52
CA LYS A 347 -9.70 2.02 0.07
C LYS A 347 -10.72 3.18 0.09
N GLY A 348 -10.36 4.31 -0.52
CA GLY A 348 -11.26 5.43 -0.79
C GLY A 348 -11.55 6.32 0.41
N VAL A 349 -12.76 6.88 0.51
CA VAL A 349 -13.17 7.83 1.57
C VAL A 349 -14.32 7.32 2.44
N ARG A 350 -14.64 6.03 2.33
CA ARG A 350 -15.67 5.37 3.14
C ARG A 350 -15.41 3.87 3.21
N PRO A 351 -15.79 3.20 4.31
CA PRO A 351 -15.74 1.77 4.39
C PRO A 351 -16.75 1.10 3.44
N ARG A 352 -16.51 -0.18 3.16
CA ARG A 352 -17.38 -1.02 2.33
C ARG A 352 -17.87 -2.19 3.17
N ASN A 353 -19.16 -2.50 3.03
CA ASN A 353 -19.83 -3.52 3.81
C ASN A 353 -20.31 -4.66 2.89
N PRO A 354 -19.75 -5.88 3.01
CA PRO A 354 -20.23 -7.07 2.29
C PRO A 354 -21.70 -7.40 2.55
N ASN A 355 -22.24 -7.01 3.71
CA ASN A 355 -23.66 -7.20 4.03
C ASN A 355 -24.55 -6.06 3.48
N GLY A 356 -23.98 -5.08 2.79
CA GLY A 356 -24.69 -3.96 2.16
C GLY A 356 -25.32 -4.32 0.81
N LYS A 357 -25.81 -3.34 0.05
CA LYS A 357 -26.35 -3.60 -1.30
C LYS A 357 -25.25 -4.10 -2.25
N PRO A 358 -25.50 -5.15 -3.05
CA PRO A 358 -24.54 -5.63 -4.05
C PRO A 358 -24.10 -4.55 -5.05
N GLN A 359 -22.84 -4.61 -5.49
CA GLN A 359 -22.28 -3.70 -6.48
C GLN A 359 -22.50 -4.22 -7.90
N GLY A 360 -23.74 -4.14 -8.39
CA GLY A 360 -24.09 -4.63 -9.73
C GLY A 360 -23.69 -6.09 -9.94
N LYS A 361 -23.03 -6.41 -11.05
CA LYS A 361 -22.54 -7.77 -11.37
C LYS A 361 -21.37 -8.25 -10.49
N LEU A 362 -20.72 -7.35 -9.74
CA LEU A 362 -19.57 -7.69 -8.90
C LEU A 362 -19.96 -8.33 -7.55
N GLY A 363 -21.26 -8.30 -7.22
CA GLY A 363 -21.77 -8.89 -5.98
C GLY A 363 -21.34 -8.11 -4.73
N GLN A 364 -21.14 -8.85 -3.65
CA GLN A 364 -20.86 -8.34 -2.31
C GLN A 364 -19.47 -8.76 -1.79
N TYR A 365 -18.70 -9.52 -2.57
CA TYR A 365 -17.39 -9.96 -2.16
C TYR A 365 -16.47 -8.76 -1.90
N ILE A 366 -15.83 -8.73 -0.73
CA ILE A 366 -15.14 -7.53 -0.22
C ILE A 366 -14.10 -6.95 -1.19
N LEU A 367 -13.24 -7.80 -1.77
CA LEU A 367 -12.22 -7.34 -2.73
C LEU A 367 -12.83 -6.75 -4.01
N ASN A 368 -14.07 -7.10 -4.34
CA ASN A 368 -14.78 -6.55 -5.49
C ASN A 368 -15.42 -5.19 -5.23
N ILE A 369 -15.76 -4.90 -3.97
CA ILE A 369 -16.51 -3.70 -3.59
C ILE A 369 -15.64 -2.59 -3.02
N ILE A 370 -14.37 -2.88 -2.73
CA ILE A 370 -13.35 -1.87 -2.38
C ILE A 370 -13.10 -0.96 -3.59
N GLU A 371 -13.20 0.33 -3.34
CA GLU A 371 -13.10 1.38 -4.34
C GLU A 371 -12.19 2.48 -3.82
N GLY A 372 -11.15 2.77 -4.58
CA GLY A 372 -10.24 3.84 -4.28
C GLY A 372 -10.65 5.17 -4.88
N THR A 373 -9.99 6.21 -4.40
CA THR A 373 -10.22 7.58 -4.82
C THR A 373 -8.91 8.30 -5.03
N VAL A 374 -8.89 9.28 -5.93
CA VAL A 374 -7.87 10.33 -5.95
C VAL A 374 -8.48 11.59 -5.36
N SER A 375 -7.79 12.19 -4.39
CA SER A 375 -8.25 13.37 -3.67
C SER A 375 -7.34 14.56 -3.93
N LEU A 376 -7.87 15.73 -4.29
CA LEU A 376 -7.10 16.97 -4.29
C LEU A 376 -7.17 17.62 -2.90
N VAL A 377 -6.07 17.57 -2.16
CA VAL A 377 -5.95 17.98 -0.75
C VAL A 377 -5.08 19.22 -0.64
N PRO A 378 -5.58 20.36 -0.13
CA PRO A 378 -4.77 21.55 0.12
C PRO A 378 -3.69 21.29 1.16
N ILE A 379 -2.50 21.83 0.95
CA ILE A 379 -1.40 21.82 1.92
C ILE A 379 -1.63 22.98 2.90
N PRO A 380 -1.92 22.71 4.19
CA PRO A 380 -2.10 23.78 5.18
C PRO A 380 -0.80 24.56 5.40
N LYS A 381 -0.92 25.87 5.66
CA LYS A 381 0.23 26.68 6.13
C LYS A 381 0.62 26.34 7.57
N ASP A 382 -0.36 25.97 8.40
CA ASP A 382 -0.18 25.54 9.79
C ASP A 382 -0.71 24.10 9.92
N LEU A 383 0.18 23.18 10.32
CA LEU A 383 -0.11 21.76 10.44
C LEU A 383 -0.70 21.37 11.80
N ARG A 384 -0.78 22.27 12.80
CA ARG A 384 -1.19 21.92 14.17
C ARG A 384 -2.58 21.27 14.24
N SER A 385 -3.58 21.92 13.65
CA SER A 385 -4.97 21.42 13.67
C SER A 385 -5.11 20.12 12.89
N ALA A 386 -4.50 20.05 11.71
CA ALA A 386 -4.49 18.85 10.86
C ALA A 386 -3.80 17.68 11.57
N THR A 387 -2.66 17.93 12.22
CA THR A 387 -1.92 16.94 13.02
C THR A 387 -2.76 16.43 14.17
N ALA A 388 -3.36 17.33 14.96
CA ALA A 388 -4.22 16.95 16.07
C ALA A 388 -5.40 16.08 15.61
N GLN A 389 -6.00 16.38 14.45
CA GLN A 389 -7.06 15.54 13.87
C GLN A 389 -6.53 14.16 13.45
N VAL A 390 -5.36 14.08 12.81
CA VAL A 390 -4.74 12.81 12.43
C VAL A 390 -4.44 11.94 13.66
N LEU A 391 -3.90 12.53 14.73
CA LEU A 391 -3.62 11.78 15.96
C LEU A 391 -4.91 11.25 16.60
N ARG A 392 -5.98 12.07 16.66
CA ARG A 392 -7.31 11.63 17.12
C ARG A 392 -7.89 10.50 16.29
N ASN A 393 -7.86 10.64 14.95
CA ASN A 393 -8.34 9.62 14.01
C ASN A 393 -7.67 8.26 14.23
N ASN A 394 -6.40 8.26 14.65
CA ASN A 394 -5.60 7.07 14.89
C ASN A 394 -5.52 6.66 16.36
N ARG A 395 -6.23 7.35 17.26
CA ARG A 395 -6.20 7.13 18.72
C ARG A 395 -4.79 7.22 19.33
N ILE A 396 -3.90 8.00 18.72
CA ILE A 396 -2.53 8.22 19.22
C ILE A 396 -2.58 9.21 20.38
N GLY A 397 -1.81 8.91 21.44
CA GLY A 397 -1.80 9.69 22.68
C GLY A 397 -2.85 9.25 23.71
N VAL A 398 -3.65 8.23 23.41
CA VAL A 398 -4.50 7.57 24.42
C VAL A 398 -3.59 6.73 25.33
N LYS A 399 -3.55 7.08 26.61
CA LYS A 399 -2.83 6.29 27.60
C LYS A 399 -3.61 5.00 27.89
N LEU A 400 -3.09 3.87 27.42
CA LEU A 400 -3.62 2.57 27.80
C LEU A 400 -3.32 2.29 29.28
N PRO A 401 -4.20 1.61 30.01
CA PRO A 401 -3.89 1.12 31.34
C PRO A 401 -2.69 0.17 31.26
N GLU A 402 -1.80 0.27 32.23
CA GLU A 402 -0.67 -0.65 32.33
C GLU A 402 -1.21 -2.06 32.64
N PHE A 403 -0.94 -3.00 31.73
CA PHE A 403 -1.35 -4.38 31.94
C PHE A 403 -0.44 -5.03 32.98
N HIS A 404 -1.05 -5.44 34.08
CA HIS A 404 -0.38 -6.23 35.11
C HIS A 404 -0.91 -7.66 34.99
N ASN A 405 -0.01 -8.62 34.77
CA ASN A 405 -0.39 -10.02 34.66
C ASN A 405 -0.97 -10.50 36.02
N PRO A 406 -2.28 -10.85 36.11
CA PRO A 406 -2.91 -11.23 37.37
C PRO A 406 -2.58 -12.65 37.83
N GLY A 407 -1.55 -13.30 37.25
CA GLY A 407 -1.22 -14.70 37.48
C GLY A 407 -1.55 -15.64 36.31
N ILE A 408 -1.67 -15.12 35.08
CA ILE A 408 -1.78 -15.91 33.86
C ILE A 408 -0.43 -16.59 33.59
N GLU A 409 -0.41 -17.92 33.69
CA GLU A 409 0.77 -18.76 33.40
C GLU A 409 0.77 -19.27 31.95
N HIS A 410 -0.41 -19.43 31.36
CA HIS A 410 -0.60 -20.00 30.04
C HIS A 410 -1.61 -19.20 29.22
N VAL A 411 -1.28 -18.98 27.95
CA VAL A 411 -2.18 -18.39 26.96
C VAL A 411 -2.41 -19.43 25.87
N ILE A 412 -3.68 -19.77 25.63
CA ILE A 412 -4.09 -20.61 24.51
C ILE A 412 -4.69 -19.69 23.46
N TYR A 413 -4.00 -19.53 22.33
CA TYR A 413 -4.47 -18.71 21.22
C TYR A 413 -5.11 -19.59 20.15
N VAL A 414 -6.40 -19.37 19.87
CA VAL A 414 -7.18 -20.14 18.89
C VAL A 414 -7.66 -19.19 17.80
N ILE A 415 -7.20 -19.40 16.56
CA ILE A 415 -7.66 -18.65 15.39
C ILE A 415 -8.80 -19.44 14.74
N LYS A 416 -9.95 -18.78 14.55
CA LYS A 416 -11.09 -19.28 13.78
C LYS A 416 -11.39 -18.30 12.66
N GLU A 417 -11.42 -18.80 11.43
CA GLU A 417 -11.66 -17.99 10.24
C GLU A 417 -13.17 -17.90 9.89
N ASN A 418 -13.50 -16.97 8.99
CA ASN A 418 -14.76 -16.85 8.27
C ASN A 418 -15.99 -16.52 9.14
N ARG A 419 -15.82 -16.04 10.37
CA ARG A 419 -16.93 -15.64 11.24
C ARG A 419 -16.62 -14.32 11.94
N THR A 420 -17.60 -13.42 11.97
CA THR A 420 -17.52 -12.16 12.72
C THR A 420 -17.91 -12.37 14.19
N TYR A 421 -17.59 -11.40 15.04
CA TYR A 421 -17.96 -11.41 16.46
C TYR A 421 -19.47 -11.60 16.64
N ASP A 422 -20.29 -10.74 16.03
CA ASP A 422 -21.74 -10.77 16.22
C ASP A 422 -22.40 -12.04 15.69
N GLN A 423 -21.84 -12.66 14.65
CA GLN A 423 -22.35 -13.93 14.13
C GLN A 423 -22.28 -15.07 15.16
N VAL A 424 -21.34 -15.01 16.12
CA VAL A 424 -21.13 -16.05 17.12
C VAL A 424 -21.56 -15.61 18.52
N PHE A 425 -21.28 -14.37 18.90
CA PHE A 425 -21.48 -13.87 20.26
C PHE A 425 -22.49 -12.72 20.36
N GLY A 426 -23.23 -12.44 19.28
CA GLY A 426 -24.25 -11.38 19.27
C GLY A 426 -25.37 -11.60 20.31
N ASP A 427 -25.61 -12.84 20.73
CA ASP A 427 -26.60 -13.23 21.75
C ASP A 427 -26.05 -13.20 23.20
N LEU A 428 -24.75 -12.99 23.40
CA LEU A 428 -24.16 -12.83 24.74
C LEU A 428 -24.35 -11.42 25.27
N LYS A 429 -25.28 -11.27 26.24
CA LYS A 429 -25.62 -9.98 26.88
C LYS A 429 -24.46 -9.31 27.62
N GLN A 430 -23.41 -10.06 27.94
CA GLN A 430 -22.23 -9.55 28.64
C GLN A 430 -21.36 -8.65 27.75
N GLY A 431 -21.48 -8.76 26.42
CA GLY A 431 -20.70 -7.99 25.46
C GLY A 431 -21.56 -7.00 24.67
N ASN A 432 -20.89 -6.16 23.89
CA ASN A 432 -21.48 -5.20 22.96
C ASN A 432 -21.84 -5.88 21.62
N GLY A 433 -22.60 -6.97 21.67
CA GLY A 433 -23.05 -7.72 20.50
C GLY A 433 -24.42 -7.27 19.98
N ASP A 434 -24.67 -7.47 18.69
CA ASP A 434 -26.00 -7.31 18.08
C ASP A 434 -26.69 -8.68 17.89
N PRO A 435 -27.72 -9.02 18.71
CA PRO A 435 -28.42 -10.29 18.59
C PRO A 435 -29.08 -10.51 17.22
N SER A 436 -29.41 -9.44 16.48
CA SER A 436 -30.01 -9.55 15.15
C SER A 436 -29.04 -10.05 14.07
N LEU A 437 -27.75 -10.01 14.36
CA LEU A 437 -26.68 -10.50 13.49
C LEU A 437 -26.17 -11.90 13.92
N CYS A 438 -26.70 -12.47 15.01
CA CYS A 438 -26.28 -13.78 15.49
C CYS A 438 -26.82 -14.90 14.60
N PHE A 439 -25.91 -15.66 13.98
CA PHE A 439 -26.22 -16.79 13.11
C PHE A 439 -25.94 -18.14 13.80
N PHE A 440 -25.07 -18.12 14.81
CA PHE A 440 -24.57 -19.30 15.50
C PHE A 440 -24.76 -19.17 17.02
N PRO A 441 -26.02 -19.13 17.50
CA PRO A 441 -26.32 -18.91 18.91
C PRO A 441 -25.76 -20.02 19.80
N ARG A 442 -25.89 -19.86 21.12
CA ARG A 442 -25.38 -20.84 22.11
C ARG A 442 -25.68 -22.29 21.78
N GLU A 443 -26.87 -22.61 21.29
CA GLU A 443 -27.26 -23.99 20.98
C GLU A 443 -26.42 -24.59 19.83
N VAL A 444 -25.87 -23.74 18.96
CA VAL A 444 -25.01 -24.11 17.83
C VAL A 444 -23.53 -24.05 18.20
N THR A 445 -23.11 -23.09 19.03
CA THR A 445 -21.71 -22.91 19.44
C THR A 445 -21.50 -22.97 20.96
N PRO A 446 -21.96 -24.04 21.65
CA PRO A 446 -22.01 -24.09 23.11
C PRO A 446 -20.62 -23.98 23.75
N ASN A 447 -19.61 -24.58 23.13
CA ASN A 447 -18.23 -24.52 23.63
C ASN A 447 -17.62 -23.12 23.50
N GLN A 448 -17.93 -22.37 22.43
CA GLN A 448 -17.40 -21.02 22.24
C GLN A 448 -18.01 -20.07 23.27
N HIS A 449 -19.31 -20.18 23.49
CA HIS A 449 -20.03 -19.44 24.53
C HIS A 449 -19.49 -19.76 25.92
N ALA A 450 -19.32 -21.05 26.24
CA ALA A 450 -18.78 -21.47 27.53
C ALA A 450 -17.35 -20.96 27.76
N LEU A 451 -16.51 -20.90 26.72
CA LEU A 451 -15.16 -20.31 26.84
C LEU A 451 -15.22 -18.81 27.15
N ALA A 452 -16.06 -18.05 26.44
CA ALA A 452 -16.22 -16.61 26.68
C ALA A 452 -16.74 -16.31 28.10
N GLU A 453 -17.71 -17.08 28.59
CA GLU A 453 -18.26 -16.89 29.94
C GLU A 453 -17.26 -17.26 31.04
N ARG A 454 -16.38 -18.24 30.80
CA ARG A 454 -15.41 -18.73 31.78
C ARG A 454 -14.13 -17.91 31.85
N PHE A 455 -13.63 -17.45 30.70
CA PHE A 455 -12.30 -16.82 30.60
C PHE A 455 -12.36 -15.33 30.26
N GLY A 456 -13.57 -14.79 30.05
CA GLY A 456 -13.80 -13.39 29.69
C GLY A 456 -14.27 -13.26 28.24
N LEU A 457 -15.26 -12.41 28.05
CA LEU A 457 -15.73 -12.00 26.74
C LEU A 457 -15.03 -10.68 26.39
N LEU A 458 -14.29 -10.72 25.29
CA LEU A 458 -13.53 -9.59 24.77
C LEU A 458 -14.20 -9.15 23.47
N ASP A 459 -14.67 -7.90 23.42
CA ASP A 459 -15.37 -7.29 22.28
C ASP A 459 -14.63 -6.04 21.78
N ASN A 460 -15.15 -5.41 20.73
CA ASN A 460 -14.54 -4.23 20.10
C ASN A 460 -13.08 -4.47 19.63
N PHE A 461 -12.79 -5.71 19.18
CA PHE A 461 -11.57 -6.04 18.46
C PHE A 461 -11.77 -5.75 16.98
N TYR A 462 -10.93 -4.88 16.45
CA TYR A 462 -11.02 -4.36 15.11
C TYR A 462 -9.84 -4.85 14.27
N ASP A 463 -10.12 -5.28 13.05
CA ASP A 463 -9.15 -5.86 12.12
C ASP A 463 -9.19 -5.10 10.79
N CYS A 464 -8.03 -4.96 10.14
CA CYS A 464 -7.91 -4.40 8.80
C CYS A 464 -8.01 -5.44 7.68
N ALA A 465 -8.21 -6.71 8.01
CA ALA A 465 -8.31 -7.81 7.08
C ALA A 465 -9.53 -7.73 6.15
N GLU A 466 -9.29 -8.08 4.90
CA GLU A 466 -10.32 -8.27 3.90
C GLU A 466 -10.60 -9.76 3.69
N VAL A 467 -9.57 -10.60 3.67
CA VAL A 467 -9.63 -12.02 3.33
C VAL A 467 -8.59 -12.82 4.13
N SER A 468 -8.50 -14.13 3.90
CA SER A 468 -7.55 -15.02 4.60
C SER A 468 -6.11 -14.53 4.53
N ALA A 469 -5.66 -14.14 3.34
CA ALA A 469 -4.27 -13.72 3.11
C ALA A 469 -3.80 -12.59 4.04
N ASP A 470 -4.56 -11.50 4.18
CA ASP A 470 -4.19 -10.40 5.08
C ASP A 470 -4.64 -10.65 6.51
N GLY A 471 -5.80 -11.28 6.76
CA GLY A 471 -6.27 -11.57 8.12
C GLY A 471 -5.44 -12.60 8.89
N TRP A 472 -4.89 -13.60 8.22
CA TRP A 472 -3.99 -14.56 8.84
C TRP A 472 -2.64 -13.94 9.21
N ASN A 473 -2.12 -13.03 8.36
CA ASN A 473 -0.95 -12.23 8.72
C ASN A 473 -1.26 -11.27 9.87
N TRP A 474 -2.41 -10.58 9.84
CA TRP A 474 -2.78 -9.65 10.90
C TRP A 474 -2.95 -10.35 12.25
N SER A 475 -3.66 -11.49 12.30
CA SER A 475 -3.88 -12.24 13.54
C SER A 475 -2.60 -12.78 14.18
N THR A 476 -1.53 -12.98 13.39
CA THR A 476 -0.27 -13.51 13.89
C THR A 476 0.83 -12.46 14.07
N ALA A 477 0.69 -11.27 13.48
CA ALA A 477 1.70 -10.22 13.59
C ALA A 477 1.19 -8.87 14.13
N GLY A 478 -0.13 -8.71 14.27
CA GLY A 478 -0.79 -7.45 14.67
C GLY A 478 -0.79 -6.37 13.59
N MET A 479 -0.28 -6.66 12.39
CA MET A 479 -0.27 -5.75 11.24
C MET A 479 -0.22 -6.52 9.92
N VAL A 480 -0.56 -5.83 8.83
CA VAL A 480 -0.43 -6.35 7.46
C VAL A 480 0.59 -5.49 6.74
N SER A 481 1.59 -6.12 6.10
CA SER A 481 2.59 -5.37 5.34
C SER A 481 2.00 -4.80 4.05
N ALA A 482 2.59 -3.72 3.54
CA ALA A 482 2.18 -3.15 2.25
C ALA A 482 2.33 -4.16 1.09
N TYR A 483 3.34 -5.04 1.18
CA TYR A 483 3.51 -6.16 0.27
C TYR A 483 2.28 -7.06 0.29
N THR A 484 1.86 -7.50 1.48
CA THR A 484 0.70 -8.39 1.64
C THR A 484 -0.57 -7.74 1.11
N SER A 485 -0.90 -6.52 1.55
CA SER A 485 -2.14 -5.85 1.11
C SER A 485 -2.21 -5.65 -0.41
N ARG A 486 -1.08 -5.30 -1.04
CA ARG A 486 -1.01 -5.13 -2.51
C ARG A 486 -1.18 -6.46 -3.24
N ASN A 487 -0.53 -7.52 -2.76
CA ASN A 487 -0.46 -8.78 -3.49
C ASN A 487 -1.67 -9.68 -3.24
N THR A 488 -2.41 -9.48 -2.14
CA THR A 488 -3.70 -10.15 -1.90
C THR A 488 -4.67 -9.94 -3.06
N VAL A 489 -4.85 -8.70 -3.52
CA VAL A 489 -5.79 -8.40 -4.64
C VAL A 489 -5.33 -8.97 -5.98
N THR A 490 -4.02 -9.14 -6.16
CA THR A 490 -3.43 -9.74 -7.35
C THR A 490 -3.58 -11.27 -7.35
N ASN A 491 -3.26 -11.92 -6.23
CA ASN A 491 -3.37 -13.37 -6.06
C ASN A 491 -4.84 -13.83 -6.12
N TYR A 492 -5.73 -13.28 -5.29
CA TYR A 492 -7.16 -13.63 -5.30
C TYR A 492 -7.88 -13.18 -6.59
N GLY A 493 -7.27 -12.26 -7.34
CA GLY A 493 -7.71 -11.88 -8.67
C GLY A 493 -7.43 -12.93 -9.75
N GLY A 494 -6.64 -13.97 -9.45
CA GLY A 494 -6.17 -14.96 -10.42
C GLY A 494 -5.13 -14.40 -11.40
N ARG A 495 -4.40 -13.35 -11.03
CA ARG A 495 -3.48 -12.62 -11.91
C ARG A 495 -2.03 -13.10 -11.76
N GLY A 496 -1.82 -14.39 -12.00
CA GLY A 496 -0.49 -15.00 -12.18
C GLY A 496 0.48 -14.86 -11.00
N ARG A 497 -0.02 -14.72 -9.77
CA ARG A 497 0.78 -14.70 -8.54
C ARG A 497 0.42 -15.90 -7.67
N LYS A 498 1.42 -16.64 -7.18
CA LYS A 498 1.22 -17.72 -6.21
C LYS A 498 0.97 -17.13 -4.81
N TYR A 499 0.69 -18.00 -3.86
CA TYR A 499 0.40 -17.62 -2.50
C TYR A 499 1.70 -17.22 -1.79
N ASP A 500 1.79 -15.99 -1.28
CA ASP A 500 2.99 -15.43 -0.61
C ASP A 500 2.72 -15.14 0.87
N PHE A 501 1.76 -15.84 1.46
CA PHE A 501 1.28 -15.57 2.81
C PHE A 501 1.51 -16.82 3.66
N GLU A 502 1.36 -16.70 4.98
CA GLU A 502 1.51 -17.83 5.89
C GLU A 502 2.91 -18.44 5.97
N GLY A 503 3.95 -17.61 5.98
CA GLY A 503 5.33 -18.10 6.01
C GLY A 503 5.76 -18.71 4.67
N THR A 504 5.07 -18.36 3.58
CA THR A 504 5.38 -18.85 2.23
C THR A 504 5.84 -17.74 1.30
N THR A 505 6.69 -18.09 0.36
CA THR A 505 7.06 -17.26 -0.79
C THR A 505 6.85 -18.09 -2.04
N ASN A 506 5.93 -17.65 -2.91
CA ASN A 506 5.47 -18.37 -4.09
C ASN A 506 4.97 -19.80 -3.79
N GLY A 507 4.31 -19.96 -2.64
CA GLY A 507 3.76 -21.23 -2.14
C GLY A 507 4.79 -22.15 -1.50
N MET A 508 6.04 -21.70 -1.36
CA MET A 508 7.12 -22.46 -0.75
C MET A 508 7.42 -21.96 0.67
N PRO A 509 7.54 -22.85 1.67
CA PRO A 509 7.83 -22.48 3.05
C PRO A 509 9.23 -21.86 3.16
N VAL A 510 9.28 -20.61 3.61
CA VAL A 510 10.52 -19.82 3.65
C VAL A 510 11.52 -20.33 4.69
N GLU A 511 11.03 -20.89 5.80
CA GLU A 511 11.85 -21.46 6.86
C GLU A 511 12.65 -22.68 6.37
N LEU A 512 12.01 -23.60 5.63
CA LEU A 512 12.69 -24.78 5.08
C LEU A 512 13.77 -24.41 4.05
N LEU A 513 13.59 -23.27 3.38
CA LEU A 513 14.51 -22.77 2.36
C LEU A 513 15.63 -21.88 2.93
N GLY A 514 15.56 -21.54 4.23
CA GLY A 514 16.49 -20.59 4.85
C GLY A 514 16.46 -19.20 4.21
N ILE A 515 15.33 -18.80 3.60
CA ILE A 515 15.14 -17.48 2.99
C ILE A 515 14.24 -16.60 3.85
N ARG A 516 14.36 -15.28 3.68
CA ARG A 516 13.50 -14.33 4.37
C ARG A 516 12.08 -14.38 3.80
N ASP A 517 11.08 -14.32 4.68
CA ASP A 517 9.70 -14.09 4.29
C ASP A 517 9.52 -12.65 3.79
N VAL A 518 9.06 -12.50 2.55
CA VAL A 518 8.78 -11.19 1.94
C VAL A 518 7.52 -10.53 2.52
N ALA A 519 6.56 -11.31 3.02
CA ALA A 519 5.31 -10.81 3.60
C ALA A 519 5.43 -10.45 5.09
N ALA A 520 6.40 -11.03 5.79
CA ALA A 520 6.60 -10.82 7.22
C ALA A 520 6.85 -9.33 7.55
N PRO A 521 6.17 -8.80 8.59
CA PRO A 521 6.49 -7.47 9.11
C PRO A 521 7.85 -7.46 9.81
N SER A 522 8.39 -6.28 10.05
CA SER A 522 9.71 -6.13 10.73
C SER A 522 9.74 -6.75 12.13
N SER A 523 8.62 -6.74 12.84
CA SER A 523 8.48 -7.41 14.13
C SER A 523 8.29 -8.93 14.04
N GLY A 524 8.21 -9.52 12.84
CA GLY A 524 7.86 -10.94 12.68
C GLY A 524 6.49 -11.29 13.23
N TYR A 525 6.25 -12.59 13.36
CA TYR A 525 5.01 -13.19 13.86
C TYR A 525 5.11 -13.48 15.38
N ILE A 526 3.98 -13.88 15.98
CA ILE A 526 3.86 -14.10 17.42
C ILE A 526 4.87 -15.12 17.96
N TRP A 527 5.18 -16.18 17.22
CA TRP A 527 6.21 -17.15 17.61
C TRP A 527 7.62 -16.58 17.53
N ASP A 528 7.91 -15.70 16.56
CA ASP A 528 9.21 -15.00 16.50
C ASP A 528 9.40 -14.10 17.72
N LEU A 529 8.32 -13.44 18.15
CA LEU A 529 8.31 -12.65 19.38
C LEU A 529 8.50 -13.53 20.61
N CYS A 530 7.77 -14.65 20.72
CA CYS A 530 7.97 -15.60 21.82
C CYS A 530 9.43 -16.10 21.89
N ALA A 531 10.00 -16.53 20.75
CA ALA A 531 11.38 -16.98 20.66
C ALA A 531 12.38 -15.90 21.10
N ARG A 532 12.26 -14.67 20.55
CA ARG A 532 13.15 -13.55 20.91
C ARG A 532 13.06 -13.15 22.38
N HIS A 533 11.87 -13.24 22.97
CA HIS A 533 11.63 -12.93 24.38
C HIS A 533 11.80 -14.15 25.31
N LYS A 534 12.26 -15.30 24.79
CA LYS A 534 12.46 -16.54 25.55
C LYS A 534 11.18 -17.04 26.26
N VAL A 535 10.02 -16.77 25.68
CA VAL A 535 8.72 -17.29 26.11
C VAL A 535 8.52 -18.65 25.45
N SER A 536 8.24 -19.69 26.24
CA SER A 536 7.95 -21.03 25.71
C SER A 536 6.64 -21.03 24.91
N TYR A 537 6.65 -21.59 23.71
CA TYR A 537 5.47 -21.72 22.87
C TYR A 537 5.40 -23.09 22.20
N ARG A 538 4.19 -23.47 21.79
CA ARG A 538 3.93 -24.63 20.92
C ARG A 538 2.93 -24.22 19.86
N ASN A 539 3.23 -24.49 18.61
CA ASN A 539 2.33 -24.26 17.48
C ASN A 539 1.74 -25.60 17.03
N TYR A 540 0.41 -25.68 16.99
CA TYR A 540 -0.33 -26.89 16.67
C TYR A 540 -0.85 -26.95 15.22
N GLY A 541 -0.38 -26.06 14.33
CA GLY A 541 -0.61 -26.21 12.89
C GLY A 541 -0.80 -24.92 12.08
N PHE A 542 -0.79 -23.73 12.69
CA PHE A 542 -1.01 -22.47 11.96
C PHE A 542 0.31 -21.95 11.40
N PHE A 543 0.43 -21.71 10.08
CA PHE A 543 1.71 -21.45 9.38
C PHE A 543 2.73 -22.59 9.54
N VAL A 544 2.29 -23.81 9.84
CA VAL A 544 3.16 -24.98 9.88
C VAL A 544 2.99 -25.74 8.58
N MET A 545 4.05 -25.77 7.78
CA MET A 545 4.11 -26.64 6.59
C MET A 545 4.97 -27.86 6.90
N GLN A 546 4.53 -29.02 6.41
CA GLN A 546 5.31 -30.25 6.43
C GLN A 546 5.84 -30.47 5.01
N ALA A 547 7.13 -30.76 4.88
CA ALA A 547 7.71 -31.28 3.65
C ALA A 547 7.86 -32.79 3.76
N ASP A 548 7.70 -33.47 2.63
CA ASP A 548 8.07 -34.88 2.51
C ASP A 548 9.60 -35.00 2.67
N ALA A 549 10.07 -36.00 3.39
CA ALA A 549 11.49 -36.26 3.55
C ALA A 549 12.18 -36.58 2.20
N ASP A 550 11.41 -37.03 1.20
CA ASP A 550 11.90 -37.30 -0.15
C ASP A 550 11.77 -36.09 -1.11
N ASP A 551 11.27 -34.95 -0.64
CA ASP A 551 11.14 -33.74 -1.45
C ASP A 551 12.51 -33.08 -1.69
N LYS A 552 13.04 -33.28 -2.90
CA LYS A 552 14.36 -32.78 -3.33
C LYS A 552 14.51 -31.26 -3.34
N ARG A 553 13.45 -30.50 -3.04
CA ARG A 553 13.50 -29.03 -2.91
C ARG A 553 14.04 -28.58 -1.55
N PHE A 554 14.05 -29.45 -0.53
CA PHE A 554 14.40 -29.13 0.86
C PHE A 554 15.57 -29.97 1.40
#